data_AF-A0A958DW90-F1
#
_entry.id   AF-A0A958DW90-F1
#
_cell.length_a   1.000
_cell.length_b   1.000
_cell.length_c   1.000
_cell.angle_alpha   90.00
_cell.angle_beta   90.00
_cell.angle_gamma   90.00
#
_symmetry.space_group_name_H-M   'P 1'
#
loop_
_entity.id
_entity.type
_entity.pdbx_description
1 polymer ?
#
loop_
_entity_poly.entity_id
_entity_poly.type
_entity_poly.pdbx_seq_one_letter_code
_entity_poly.pdbx_strand_id
1 'polypeptide(L)'
;QSVNWNEYLGCYLAVHSLNITGKIVARTAPQPWGPWSEPVEITQITPVRQTPLPYPPLVYAAKAHPSLSRENGRIIYVTYVEFEEYYPHLLEITLI
;
A
#
# COMPACT_ATOMS: atom_id res chain seq x y z
N GLN A 1 -3.46 2.37 -6.39
CA GLN A 1 -4.63 2.26 -5.51
C GLN A 1 -5.47 1.07 -5.94
N SER A 2 -5.86 0.23 -4.98
CA SER A 2 -6.75 -0.92 -5.18
C SER A 2 -7.81 -0.91 -4.09
N VAL A 3 -9.03 -1.33 -4.42
CA VAL A 3 -10.13 -1.57 -3.47
C VAL A 3 -10.62 -2.99 -3.67
N ASN A 4 -10.72 -3.76 -2.60
CA ASN A 4 -11.22 -5.14 -2.63
C ASN A 4 -11.89 -5.51 -1.31
N TRP A 5 -12.81 -6.47 -1.35
CA TRP A 5 -13.26 -7.14 -0.13
C TRP A 5 -12.09 -7.93 0.49
N ASN A 6 -11.95 -7.85 1.81
CA ASN A 6 -10.95 -8.60 2.58
C ASN A 6 -11.69 -9.50 3.57
N GLU A 7 -11.63 -10.82 3.38
CA GLU A 7 -12.38 -11.78 4.20
C GLU A 7 -11.91 -11.79 5.66
N TYR A 8 -10.62 -11.60 5.91
CA TYR A 8 -10.05 -11.53 7.26
C TYR A 8 -10.58 -10.32 8.05
N LEU A 9 -10.73 -9.17 7.39
CA LEU A 9 -11.25 -7.95 8.01
C LEU A 9 -12.78 -7.84 7.96
N GLY A 10 -13.46 -8.66 7.16
CA GLY A 10 -14.92 -8.58 6.95
C GLY A 10 -15.39 -7.24 6.40
N CYS A 11 -14.56 -6.55 5.61
CA CYS A 11 -14.88 -5.24 5.03
C CYS A 11 -14.09 -4.96 3.75
N TYR A 12 -14.41 -3.87 3.05
CA TYR A 12 -13.61 -3.39 1.93
C TYR A 12 -12.32 -2.76 2.43
N LEU A 13 -11.21 -3.16 1.84
CA LEU A 13 -9.87 -2.66 2.09
C LEU A 13 -9.38 -1.87 0.88
N ALA A 14 -8.93 -0.64 1.12
CA ALA A 14 -8.22 0.17 0.15
C ALA A 14 -6.75 0.30 0.54
N VAL A 15 -5.83 -0.10 -0.34
CA VAL A 15 -4.38 0.10 -0.14
C VAL A 15 -3.85 1.08 -1.18
N HIS A 16 -3.13 2.10 -0.72
CA HIS A 16 -2.56 3.12 -1.59
C HIS A 16 -1.38 3.87 -0.95
N SER A 17 -0.61 4.56 -1.79
CA SER A 17 0.41 5.51 -1.32
C SER A 17 -0.28 6.72 -0.71
N LEU A 18 0.20 7.21 0.42
CA LEU A 18 -0.22 8.49 0.97
C LEU A 18 0.65 9.59 0.33
N ASN A 19 0.10 10.21 -0.72
CA ASN A 19 0.83 11.10 -1.62
C ASN A 19 2.06 10.37 -2.23
N ILE A 20 3.22 11.03 -2.23
CA ILE A 20 4.50 10.51 -2.75
C ILE A 20 5.57 10.39 -1.65
N THR A 21 5.13 10.17 -0.40
CA THR A 21 5.97 10.27 0.82
C THR A 21 6.66 8.97 1.25
N GLY A 22 6.41 7.85 0.56
CA GLY A 22 6.84 6.53 1.02
C GLY A 22 5.88 5.87 2.01
N LYS A 23 4.92 6.60 2.57
CA LYS A 23 3.85 6.00 3.36
C LYS A 23 2.91 5.21 2.47
N ILE A 24 2.72 3.94 2.79
CA ILE A 24 1.64 3.12 2.24
C ILE A 24 0.61 2.95 3.36
N VAL A 25 -0.65 3.25 3.03
CA VAL A 25 -1.75 3.24 3.98
C VAL A 25 -2.86 2.28 3.55
N ALA A 26 -3.58 1.80 4.56
CA ALA A 26 -4.83 1.08 4.44
C ALA A 26 -6.00 1.96 4.89
N ARG A 27 -7.15 1.81 4.24
CA ARG A 27 -8.44 2.32 4.70
C ARG A 27 -9.48 1.21 4.62
N THR A 28 -10.41 1.18 5.56
CA THR A 28 -11.51 0.21 5.57
C THR A 28 -12.86 0.89 5.35
N ALA A 29 -13.81 0.16 4.78
CA ALA A 29 -15.20 0.62 4.63
C ALA A 29 -16.18 -0.56 4.60
N PRO A 30 -17.44 -0.36 5.06
CA PRO A 30 -18.48 -1.37 4.93
C PRO A 30 -18.99 -1.54 3.49
N GLN A 31 -18.80 -0.52 2.63
CA GLN A 31 -19.21 -0.51 1.22
C GLN A 31 -18.04 -0.04 0.34
N PRO A 32 -17.99 -0.40 -0.95
CA PRO A 32 -16.85 -0.05 -1.81
C PRO A 32 -16.74 1.44 -2.11
N TRP A 33 -17.77 2.24 -1.80
CA TRP A 33 -17.77 3.70 -1.90
C TRP A 33 -17.63 4.42 -0.54
N GLY A 34 -17.50 3.68 0.57
CA GLY A 34 -17.36 4.25 1.90
C GLY A 34 -18.60 4.13 2.81
N PRO A 35 -18.64 4.81 3.96
CA PRO A 35 -17.64 5.78 4.43
C PRO A 35 -16.30 5.09 4.69
N TRP A 36 -15.22 5.70 4.19
CA TRP A 36 -13.86 5.21 4.40
C TRP A 36 -13.34 5.66 5.76
N SER A 37 -12.62 4.78 6.44
CA SER A 37 -11.88 5.12 7.65
C SER A 37 -10.81 6.18 7.37
N GLU A 38 -10.31 6.79 8.44
CA GLU A 38 -9.02 7.47 8.41
C GLU A 38 -7.90 6.52 7.94
N PRO A 39 -6.84 7.04 7.28
CA PRO A 39 -5.77 6.20 6.78
C PRO A 39 -4.96 5.63 7.94
N VAL A 40 -4.74 4.32 7.92
CA VAL A 40 -3.83 3.62 8.82
C VAL A 40 -2.53 3.33 8.07
N GLU A 41 -1.39 3.76 8.60
CA GLU A 41 -0.09 3.45 8.04
C GLU A 41 0.21 1.95 8.21
N ILE A 42 0.49 1.26 7.11
CA ILE A 42 0.87 -0.16 7.12
C ILE A 42 2.35 -0.37 6.84
N THR A 43 3.01 0.59 6.18
CA THR A 43 4.47 0.62 6.05
C THR A 43 4.97 2.01 5.63
N GLN A 44 6.25 2.28 5.91
CA GLN A 44 7.00 3.43 5.43
C GLN A 44 8.21 2.93 4.63
N ILE A 45 8.30 3.35 3.38
CA ILE A 45 9.47 3.12 2.54
C ILE A 45 10.39 4.32 2.61
N THR A 46 11.67 4.07 2.88
CA THR A 46 12.72 5.09 2.92
C THR A 46 13.84 4.66 1.98
N PRO A 47 13.78 5.05 0.69
CA PRO A 47 14.80 4.70 -0.28
C PRO A 47 16.17 5.23 0.12
N VAL A 48 17.20 4.39 -0.04
CA VAL A 48 18.59 4.82 0.13
C VAL A 48 19.10 5.34 -1.20
N ARG A 49 19.43 6.63 -1.25
CA ARG A 49 20.03 7.24 -2.44
C ARG A 49 21.54 7.25 -2.33
N GLN A 50 22.20 6.87 -3.42
CA GLN A 50 23.65 7.01 -3.56
C GLN A 50 24.06 8.44 -3.93
N THR A 51 23.22 9.16 -4.67
CA THR A 51 23.48 10.54 -5.13
C THR A 51 22.41 11.49 -4.61
N PRO A 52 22.77 12.67 -4.05
CA PRO A 52 21.80 13.68 -3.65
C PRO A 52 21.11 14.30 -4.88
N LEU A 53 19.78 14.39 -4.82
CA LEU A 53 18.93 15.01 -5.85
C LEU A 53 18.20 16.22 -5.25
N PRO A 54 17.75 17.20 -6.07
CA PRO A 54 17.13 18.44 -5.60
C PRO A 54 15.70 18.29 -5.05
N TYR A 55 15.24 17.06 -4.83
CA TYR A 55 13.93 16.70 -4.29
C TYR A 55 14.07 15.47 -3.39
N PRO A 56 13.20 15.23 -2.39
CA PRO A 56 13.28 14.03 -1.52
C PRO A 56 12.97 12.74 -2.30
N PRO A 57 13.35 11.54 -1.81
CA PRO A 57 12.94 10.27 -2.42
C PRO A 57 11.43 10.20 -2.63
N LEU A 58 11.01 9.80 -3.83
CA LEU A 58 9.60 9.76 -4.19
C LEU A 58 9.16 8.31 -4.38
N VAL A 59 8.17 7.91 -3.61
CA VAL A 59 7.63 6.55 -3.64
C VAL A 59 6.13 6.62 -3.85
N TYR A 60 5.64 5.87 -4.84
CA TYR A 60 4.25 5.95 -5.27
C TYR A 60 3.75 4.61 -5.85
N ALA A 61 2.55 4.66 -6.45
CA ALA A 61 1.92 3.54 -7.12
C ALA A 61 1.67 2.30 -6.25
N ALA A 62 1.52 2.48 -4.92
CA ALA A 62 1.17 1.35 -4.07
C ALA A 62 -0.15 0.71 -4.51
N LYS A 63 -0.12 -0.60 -4.67
CA LYS A 63 -1.24 -1.41 -5.17
C LYS A 63 -1.21 -2.79 -4.52
N ALA A 64 -2.30 -3.18 -3.87
CA ALA A 64 -2.45 -4.54 -3.36
C ALA A 64 -2.83 -5.50 -4.50
N HIS A 65 -2.47 -6.77 -4.33
CA HIS A 65 -2.75 -7.87 -5.27
C HIS A 65 -3.59 -8.95 -4.58
N PRO A 66 -4.92 -8.79 -4.51
CA PRO A 66 -5.80 -9.70 -3.76
C PRO A 66 -5.74 -11.15 -4.24
N SER A 67 -5.46 -11.38 -5.53
CA SER A 67 -5.29 -12.72 -6.10
C SER A 67 -4.07 -13.46 -5.56
N LEU A 68 -3.12 -12.77 -4.93
CA LEU A 68 -1.93 -13.36 -4.30
C LEU A 68 -2.09 -13.51 -2.78
N SER A 69 -3.14 -12.94 -2.19
CA SER A 69 -3.35 -12.93 -0.75
C SER A 69 -3.46 -14.34 -0.16
N ARG A 70 -2.94 -14.51 1.05
CA ARG A 70 -3.00 -15.77 1.82
C ARG A 70 -3.80 -15.57 3.11
N GLU A 71 -4.20 -16.67 3.74
CA GLU A 71 -4.93 -16.65 5.02
C GLU A 71 -6.17 -15.74 4.97
N ASN A 72 -7.00 -15.92 3.93
CA ASN A 72 -8.23 -15.14 3.71
C ASN A 72 -8.01 -13.62 3.67
N GLY A 73 -6.83 -13.15 3.23
CA GLY A 73 -6.53 -11.73 3.16
C GLY A 73 -5.85 -11.16 4.40
N ARG A 74 -5.49 -12.00 5.39
CA ARG A 74 -4.62 -11.59 6.49
C ARG A 74 -3.20 -11.26 6.01
N ILE A 75 -2.68 -12.05 5.08
CA ILE A 75 -1.40 -11.78 4.41
C ILE A 75 -1.71 -11.20 3.04
N ILE A 76 -1.27 -9.96 2.80
CA ILE A 76 -1.46 -9.25 1.54
C ILE A 76 -0.11 -8.98 0.87
N TYR A 77 -0.15 -8.87 -0.46
CA TYR A 77 1.00 -8.48 -1.26
C TYR A 77 0.76 -7.12 -1.88
N VAL A 78 1.74 -6.22 -1.75
CA VAL A 78 1.66 -4.85 -2.24
C VAL A 78 2.87 -4.54 -3.10
N THR A 79 2.65 -4.02 -4.30
CA THR A 79 3.75 -3.45 -5.10
C THR A 79 3.82 -1.95 -4.91
N TYR A 80 5.01 -1.37 -4.94
CA TYR A 80 5.25 0.08 -5.03
C TYR A 80 6.40 0.37 -6.01
N VAL A 81 6.55 1.63 -6.39
CA VAL A 81 7.63 2.10 -7.28
C VAL A 81 8.37 3.26 -6.63
N GLU A 82 9.70 3.21 -6.67
CA GLU A 82 10.58 4.36 -6.43
C GLU A 82 10.78 5.10 -7.75
N PHE A 83 10.61 6.42 -7.75
CA PHE A 83 10.67 7.22 -8.98
C PHE A 83 12.01 7.12 -9.70
N GLU A 84 13.10 6.91 -8.96
CA GLU A 84 14.46 6.90 -9.46
C GLU A 84 14.85 5.59 -10.16
N GLU A 85 14.46 4.44 -9.60
CA GLU A 85 14.76 3.13 -10.18
C GLU A 85 13.67 2.69 -11.18
N TYR A 86 12.43 3.17 -10.98
CA TYR A 86 11.26 2.85 -11.80
C TYR A 86 10.98 1.34 -11.92
N TYR A 87 11.45 0.56 -10.96
CA TYR A 87 11.22 -0.88 -10.86
C TYR A 87 10.17 -1.18 -9.77
N PRO A 88 9.22 -2.09 -10.00
CA PRO A 88 8.25 -2.46 -8.97
C PRO A 88 8.88 -3.36 -7.91
N HIS A 89 8.80 -2.94 -6.66
CA HIS A 89 9.18 -3.76 -5.51
C HIS A 89 7.93 -4.45 -4.95
N LEU A 90 8.06 -5.69 -4.48
CA LEU A 90 6.98 -6.46 -3.85
C LEU A 90 7.17 -6.51 -2.34
N LEU A 91 6.11 -6.21 -1.60
CA LEU A 91 6.03 -6.32 -0.16
C LEU A 91 5.05 -7.43 0.23
N GLU A 92 5.41 -8.20 1.25
CA GLU A 92 4.49 -9.03 2.01
C GLU A 92 4.12 -8.29 3.31
N ILE A 93 2.83 -8.16 3.60
CA ILE A 93 2.32 -7.44 4.77
C ILE A 93 1.30 -8.32 5.49
N THR A 94 1.47 -8.48 6.80
CA THR A 94 0.51 -9.16 7.67
C THR A 94 -0.36 -8.14 8.39
N LEU A 95 -1.67 -8.23 8.20
CA LEU A 95 -2.66 -7.40 8.89
C LEU A 95 -2.89 -7.93 10.32
N ILE A 96 -3.06 -7.00 11.26
CA ILE A 96 -3.28 -7.25 12.70
C ILE A 96 -4.66 -6.79 13.13
#